data_AF-A0A1G8K7K7-F1
#
_entry.id   AF-A0A1G8K7K7-F1
#
_cell.length_a   1.000
_cell.length_b   1.000
_cell.length_c   1.000
_cell.angle_alpha   90.00
_cell.angle_beta   90.00
_cell.angle_gamma   90.00
#
_symmetry.space_group_name_H-M   'P 1'
#
loop_
_entity.id
_entity.type
_entity.pdbx_description
1 polymer ?
#
loop_
_entity_poly.entity_id
_entity_poly.type
_entity_poly.pdbx_seq_one_letter_code
_entity_poly.pdbx_strand_id
1 'polypeptide(L)'
;MKHRVNLFSPDLLPQQIRLNFNRTASALASVLVLMVAVYGWLSYLNQQAGAELASLQQQQASQQQQIKQLTEQMTARQPDPHLLQQVEILQRQLDAMESLGLELDRRSVMANPGFSNLMKELAQSSDQQVWLQRFGVSDNGIVLQGLAQSPAAVPQWLARLGLKESLRGRSLSQFTLQGGTDGPVTFVVGHGLEGEEEGE
;
A
#
# COMPACT_ATOMS: atom_id res chain seq x y z
N MET A 1 -84.39 -13.97 93.17
CA MET A 1 -83.68 -13.63 91.91
C MET A 1 -82.22 -14.04 92.06
N LYS A 2 -81.62 -14.77 91.10
CA LYS A 2 -80.23 -15.24 91.21
C LYS A 2 -79.35 -14.52 90.18
N HIS A 3 -78.42 -13.70 90.66
CA HIS A 3 -77.37 -13.08 89.87
C HIS A 3 -76.31 -14.13 89.51
N ARG A 4 -75.90 -14.16 88.24
CA ARG A 4 -74.80 -15.00 87.75
C ARG A 4 -73.57 -14.12 87.63
N VAL A 5 -72.59 -14.36 88.48
CA VAL A 5 -71.25 -13.79 88.34
C VAL A 5 -70.52 -14.61 87.29
N ASN A 6 -70.04 -13.95 86.24
CA ASN A 6 -69.24 -14.60 85.22
C ASN A 6 -67.81 -14.78 85.76
N LEU A 7 -67.49 -15.99 86.19
CA LEU A 7 -66.17 -16.39 86.69
C LEU A 7 -65.19 -16.77 85.57
N PHE A 8 -65.57 -16.56 84.32
CA PHE A 8 -64.72 -16.87 83.18
C PHE A 8 -63.69 -15.75 82.98
N SER A 9 -62.60 -15.82 83.75
CA SER A 9 -61.45 -14.94 83.55
C SER A 9 -60.68 -15.39 82.30
N PRO A 10 -60.22 -14.45 81.45
CA PRO A 10 -59.47 -14.76 80.22
C PRO A 10 -58.15 -15.53 80.47
N ASP A 11 -57.67 -15.58 81.72
CA ASP A 11 -56.52 -16.39 82.13
C ASP A 11 -56.79 -17.91 82.17
N LEU A 12 -58.05 -18.36 82.09
CA LEU A 12 -58.38 -19.79 81.96
C LEU A 12 -58.31 -20.31 80.51
N LEU A 13 -57.93 -19.47 79.54
CA LEU A 13 -57.65 -19.93 78.19
C LEU A 13 -56.28 -20.65 78.20
N PRO A 14 -56.18 -21.89 77.69
CA PRO A 14 -54.91 -22.62 77.67
C PRO A 14 -53.90 -21.83 76.86
N GLN A 15 -52.88 -21.30 77.54
CA GLN A 15 -51.82 -20.53 76.89
C GLN A 15 -51.09 -21.45 75.91
N GLN A 16 -51.24 -21.16 74.62
CA GLN A 16 -50.57 -21.92 73.58
C GLN A 16 -49.07 -21.66 73.68
N ILE A 17 -48.34 -22.60 74.30
CA ILE A 17 -46.88 -22.59 74.36
C ILE A 17 -46.39 -22.76 72.92
N ARG A 18 -46.10 -21.63 72.26
CA ARG A 18 -45.65 -21.60 70.86
C ARG A 18 -44.27 -22.24 70.71
N LEU A 19 -43.42 -22.12 71.74
CA LEU A 19 -42.12 -22.79 71.86
C LEU A 19 -42.21 -24.07 72.68
N ASN A 20 -42.53 -25.17 72.03
CA ASN A 20 -42.34 -26.50 72.58
C ASN A 20 -40.90 -26.96 72.25
N PHE A 21 -40.18 -27.59 73.20
CA PHE A 21 -38.80 -28.08 73.02
C PHE A 21 -38.63 -28.92 71.74
N ASN A 22 -39.63 -29.74 71.42
CA ASN A 22 -39.59 -30.56 70.21
C ASN A 22 -39.66 -29.71 68.92
N ARG A 23 -40.45 -28.62 68.92
CA ARG A 23 -40.58 -27.71 67.77
C ARG A 23 -39.32 -26.89 67.56
N THR A 24 -38.69 -26.42 68.65
CA THR A 24 -37.42 -25.69 68.56
C THR A 24 -36.28 -26.60 68.15
N ALA A 25 -36.23 -27.84 68.64
CA ALA A 25 -35.24 -28.84 68.23
C ALA A 25 -35.40 -29.21 66.74
N SER A 26 -36.64 -29.43 66.26
CA SER A 26 -36.89 -29.72 64.84
C SER A 26 -36.55 -28.54 63.94
N ALA A 27 -36.82 -27.31 64.38
CA ALA A 27 -36.47 -26.09 63.64
C ALA A 27 -34.95 -25.89 63.58
N LEU A 28 -34.24 -26.18 64.68
CA LEU A 28 -32.77 -26.12 64.67
C LEU A 28 -32.18 -27.18 63.73
N ALA A 29 -32.71 -28.40 63.77
CA ALA A 29 -32.28 -29.49 62.91
C ALA A 29 -32.52 -29.17 61.43
N SER A 30 -33.68 -28.60 61.08
CA SER A 30 -33.96 -28.21 59.69
C SER A 30 -33.04 -27.10 59.19
N VAL A 31 -32.74 -26.11 60.02
CA VAL A 31 -31.74 -25.06 59.71
C VAL A 31 -30.36 -25.67 59.50
N LEU A 32 -29.95 -26.61 60.35
CA LEU A 32 -28.65 -27.27 60.25
C LEU A 32 -28.54 -28.09 58.95
N VAL A 33 -29.60 -28.84 58.60
CA VAL A 33 -29.68 -29.57 57.33
C VAL A 33 -29.61 -28.62 56.13
N LEU A 34 -30.34 -27.50 56.16
CA LEU A 34 -30.28 -26.49 55.11
C LEU A 34 -28.87 -25.90 54.98
N MET A 35 -28.20 -25.62 56.09
CA MET A 35 -26.85 -25.07 56.09
C MET A 35 -25.84 -26.06 55.48
N VAL A 36 -25.95 -27.35 55.81
CA VAL A 36 -25.13 -28.41 55.21
C VAL A 36 -25.41 -28.55 53.72
N ALA A 37 -26.68 -28.50 53.30
CA ALA A 37 -27.05 -28.58 51.89
C ALA A 37 -26.50 -27.40 51.08
N VAL A 38 -26.62 -26.18 51.61
CA VAL A 38 -26.07 -24.97 50.98
C VAL A 38 -24.55 -25.03 50.92
N TYR A 39 -23.89 -25.45 51.99
CA TYR A 39 -22.43 -25.61 52.02
C TYR A 39 -21.95 -26.65 51.00
N GLY A 40 -22.61 -27.81 50.96
CA GLY A 40 -22.33 -28.86 49.97
C GLY A 40 -22.47 -28.34 48.55
N TRP A 41 -23.55 -27.61 48.27
CA TRP A 41 -23.78 -27.03 46.96
C TRP A 41 -22.72 -26.00 46.56
N LEU A 42 -22.38 -25.09 47.47
CA LEU A 42 -21.35 -24.08 47.24
C LEU A 42 -19.96 -24.70 47.07
N SER A 43 -19.66 -25.76 47.82
CA SER A 43 -18.40 -26.49 47.72
C SER A 43 -18.24 -27.19 46.36
N TYR A 44 -19.34 -27.72 45.81
CA TYR A 44 -19.36 -28.35 44.49
C TYR A 44 -19.12 -27.30 43.39
N LEU A 45 -19.80 -26.15 43.45
CA LEU A 45 -19.58 -25.04 42.53
C LEU A 45 -18.12 -24.55 42.56
N ASN A 46 -17.55 -24.38 43.76
CA ASN A 46 -16.17 -23.93 43.92
C ASN A 46 -15.16 -24.96 43.37
N GLN A 47 -15.41 -26.27 43.54
CA GLN A 47 -14.56 -27.30 42.96
C GLN A 47 -14.60 -27.27 41.42
N GLN A 48 -15.77 -27.07 40.83
CA GLN A 48 -15.93 -26.99 39.39
C GLN A 48 -15.22 -25.74 38.82
N ALA A 49 -15.40 -24.58 39.46
CA ALA A 49 -14.71 -23.35 39.10
C ALA A 49 -13.18 -23.46 39.29
N GLY A 50 -12.73 -24.14 40.34
CA GLY A 50 -11.31 -24.41 40.59
C GLY A 50 -10.69 -25.33 39.54
N ALA A 51 -11.43 -26.36 39.10
CA ALA A 51 -10.98 -27.26 38.05
C ALA A 51 -10.87 -26.56 36.69
N GLU A 52 -11.85 -25.70 36.35
CA GLU A 52 -11.81 -24.88 35.14
C GLU A 52 -10.62 -23.91 35.17
N LEU A 53 -10.43 -23.20 36.28
CA LEU A 53 -9.28 -22.31 36.48
C LEU A 53 -7.94 -23.04 36.35
N ALA A 54 -7.81 -24.23 36.95
CA ALA A 54 -6.60 -25.04 36.84
C ALA A 54 -6.34 -25.48 35.38
N SER A 55 -7.39 -25.85 34.65
CA SER A 55 -7.28 -26.22 33.23
C SER A 55 -6.84 -25.03 32.37
N LEU A 56 -7.39 -23.84 32.61
CA LEU A 56 -7.00 -22.61 31.91
C LEU A 56 -5.55 -22.22 32.24
N GLN A 57 -5.13 -22.32 33.50
CA GLN A 57 -3.76 -22.06 33.90
C GLN A 57 -2.78 -23.04 33.23
N GLN A 58 -3.14 -24.31 33.13
CA GLN A 58 -2.32 -25.31 32.45
C GLN A 58 -2.22 -25.01 30.94
N GLN A 59 -3.32 -24.62 30.30
CA GLN A 59 -3.30 -24.18 28.90
C GLN A 59 -2.42 -22.94 28.71
N GLN A 60 -2.56 -21.94 29.58
CA GLN A 60 -1.73 -20.74 29.55
C GLN A 60 -0.24 -21.07 29.72
N ALA A 61 0.12 -21.93 30.67
CA ALA A 61 1.49 -22.36 30.89
C ALA A 61 2.06 -23.07 29.65
N SER A 62 1.27 -23.94 29.00
CA SER A 62 1.69 -24.63 27.78
C SER A 62 1.92 -23.68 26.62
N GLN A 63 1.04 -22.67 26.44
CA GLN A 63 1.20 -21.65 25.40
C GLN A 63 2.41 -20.76 25.68
N GLN A 64 2.63 -20.37 26.94
CA GLN A 64 3.81 -19.61 27.33
C GLN A 64 5.09 -20.37 27.05
N GLN A 65 5.10 -21.69 27.27
CA GLN A 65 6.24 -22.54 26.95
C GLN A 65 6.47 -22.63 25.44
N GLN A 66 5.40 -22.76 24.64
CA GLN A 66 5.52 -22.72 23.17
C GLN A 66 6.05 -21.38 22.68
N ILE A 67 5.58 -20.26 23.22
CA ILE A 67 6.08 -18.93 22.90
C ILE A 67 7.57 -18.82 23.24
N LYS A 68 7.99 -19.31 24.42
CA LYS A 68 9.41 -19.32 24.79
C LYS A 68 10.23 -20.16 23.82
N GLN A 69 9.79 -21.36 23.49
CA GLN A 69 10.48 -22.24 22.54
C GLN A 69 10.57 -21.63 21.13
N LEU A 70 9.49 -21.01 20.63
CA LEU A 70 9.50 -20.32 19.35
C LEU A 70 10.40 -19.10 19.38
N THR A 71 10.39 -18.34 20.47
CA THR A 71 11.26 -17.18 20.66
C THR A 71 12.72 -17.62 20.69
N GLU A 72 13.06 -18.66 21.44
CA GLU A 72 14.40 -19.25 21.46
C GLU A 72 14.83 -19.75 20.08
N GLN A 73 13.94 -20.41 19.34
CA GLN A 73 14.21 -20.83 17.96
C GLN A 73 14.40 -19.64 17.02
N MET A 74 13.66 -18.54 17.19
CA MET A 74 13.82 -17.32 16.41
C MET A 74 15.10 -16.57 16.78
N THR A 75 15.45 -16.49 18.06
CA THR A 75 16.71 -15.90 18.52
C THR A 75 17.91 -16.75 18.12
N ALA A 76 17.78 -18.09 18.10
CA ALA A 76 18.79 -18.99 17.55
C ALA A 76 18.90 -18.86 16.02
N ARG A 77 17.80 -18.56 15.33
CA ARG A 77 17.76 -18.13 13.92
C ARG A 77 17.93 -16.61 13.77
N GLN A 78 18.73 -15.97 14.63
CA GLN A 78 19.16 -14.60 14.37
C GLN A 78 19.67 -14.55 12.92
N PRO A 79 19.22 -13.57 12.10
CA PRO A 79 19.72 -13.43 10.75
C PRO A 79 21.23 -13.35 10.84
N ASP A 80 21.91 -14.33 10.24
CA ASP A 80 23.37 -14.42 10.29
C ASP A 80 23.92 -13.02 9.99
N PRO A 81 24.68 -12.39 10.91
CA PRO A 81 25.17 -11.02 10.70
C PRO A 81 26.02 -10.96 9.42
N HIS A 82 26.60 -12.09 9.02
CA HIS A 82 27.27 -12.27 7.75
C HIS A 82 26.33 -12.17 6.54
N LEU A 83 25.10 -12.69 6.62
CA LEU A 83 24.09 -12.59 5.57
C LEU A 83 23.55 -11.17 5.42
N LEU A 84 23.36 -10.46 6.56
CA LEU A 84 22.99 -9.05 6.54
C LEU A 84 24.09 -8.18 5.91
N GLN A 85 25.35 -8.42 6.27
CA GLN A 85 26.50 -7.77 5.63
C GLN A 85 26.58 -8.10 4.13
N GLN A 86 26.30 -9.35 3.74
CA GLN A 86 26.29 -9.76 2.35
C GLN A 86 25.21 -9.03 1.55
N VAL A 87 24.01 -8.89 2.11
CA VAL A 87 22.91 -8.12 1.51
C VAL A 87 23.28 -6.65 1.36
N GLU A 88 23.89 -6.04 2.38
CA GLU A 88 24.32 -4.65 2.33
C GLU A 88 25.41 -4.40 1.28
N ILE A 89 26.38 -5.32 1.16
CA ILE A 89 27.41 -5.27 0.12
C ILE A 89 26.79 -5.42 -1.27
N LEU A 90 25.83 -6.33 -1.43
CA LEU A 90 25.18 -6.59 -2.71
C LEU A 90 24.28 -5.42 -3.15
N GLN A 91 23.58 -4.79 -2.20
CA GLN A 91 22.81 -3.56 -2.42
C GLN A 91 23.73 -2.42 -2.86
N ARG A 92 24.86 -2.20 -2.18
CA ARG A 92 25.84 -1.19 -2.59
C ARG A 92 26.42 -1.44 -3.98
N GLN A 93 26.63 -2.70 -4.36
CA GLN A 93 27.07 -3.04 -5.72
C GLN A 93 25.99 -2.74 -6.77
N LEU A 94 24.72 -3.02 -6.44
CA LEU A 94 23.60 -2.75 -7.34
C LEU A 94 23.42 -1.24 -7.56
N ASP A 95 23.45 -0.44 -6.49
CA ASP A 95 23.39 1.03 -6.58
C ASP A 95 24.57 1.61 -7.40
N ALA A 96 25.77 1.04 -7.23
CA ALA A 96 26.93 1.44 -8.01
C ALA A 96 26.78 1.09 -9.51
N MET A 97 26.23 -0.08 -9.83
CA MET A 97 25.96 -0.48 -11.21
C MET A 97 24.87 0.38 -11.86
N GLU A 98 23.82 0.72 -11.12
CA GLU A 98 22.73 1.57 -11.61
C GLU A 98 23.19 3.00 -11.87
N SER A 99 23.94 3.59 -10.94
CA SER A 99 24.52 4.93 -11.11
C SER A 99 25.53 4.99 -12.27
N LEU A 100 26.36 3.96 -12.44
CA LEU A 100 27.22 3.83 -13.63
C LEU A 100 26.39 3.70 -14.91
N GLY A 101 25.32 2.90 -14.89
CA GLY A 101 24.41 2.74 -16.02
C GLY A 101 23.79 4.07 -16.44
N LEU A 102 23.32 4.88 -15.49
CA LEU A 102 22.74 6.20 -15.74
C LEU A 102 23.76 7.20 -16.31
N GLU A 103 25.01 7.18 -15.81
CA GLU A 103 26.07 8.05 -16.33
C GLU A 103 26.54 7.60 -17.72
N LEU A 104 26.59 6.29 -17.98
CA LEU A 104 26.86 5.74 -19.30
C LEU A 104 25.73 6.07 -20.27
N ASP A 105 24.47 5.95 -19.85
CA ASP A 105 23.30 6.25 -20.69
C ASP A 105 23.27 7.73 -21.08
N ARG A 106 23.52 8.63 -20.11
CA ARG A 106 23.70 10.06 -20.39
C ARG A 106 24.77 10.35 -21.44
N ARG A 107 25.85 9.55 -21.48
CA ARG A 107 26.92 9.67 -22.48
C ARG A 107 26.60 8.95 -23.79
N SER A 108 25.86 7.84 -23.75
CA SER A 108 25.48 7.07 -24.95
C SER A 108 24.29 7.65 -25.70
N VAL A 109 23.44 8.45 -25.07
CA VAL A 109 22.43 9.27 -25.78
C VAL A 109 23.10 10.18 -26.81
N MET A 110 24.31 10.69 -26.55
CA MET A 110 25.10 11.43 -27.54
C MET A 110 25.74 10.54 -28.62
N ALA A 111 25.88 9.23 -28.37
CA ALA A 111 26.47 8.23 -29.26
C ALA A 111 25.42 7.29 -29.88
N ASN A 112 24.15 7.68 -29.90
CA ASN A 112 23.09 6.85 -30.47
C ASN A 112 23.27 6.77 -32.01
N PRO A 113 23.54 5.59 -32.60
CA PRO A 113 23.79 5.42 -34.03
C PRO A 113 22.60 5.84 -34.92
N GLY A 114 21.41 6.03 -34.35
CA GLY A 114 20.24 6.56 -35.05
C GLY A 114 20.41 8.00 -35.54
N PHE A 115 21.11 8.88 -34.78
CA PHE A 115 21.28 10.28 -35.17
C PHE A 115 22.24 10.44 -36.35
N SER A 116 23.32 9.66 -36.41
CA SER A 116 24.29 9.75 -37.51
C SER A 116 23.70 9.31 -38.84
N ASN A 117 22.84 8.26 -38.83
CA ASN A 117 22.14 7.81 -40.02
C ASN A 117 21.10 8.84 -40.49
N LEU A 118 20.31 9.39 -39.56
CA LEU A 118 19.35 10.45 -39.86
C LEU A 118 20.05 11.70 -40.44
N MET A 119 21.18 12.11 -39.86
CA MET A 119 21.98 13.23 -40.36
C MET A 119 22.50 12.98 -41.78
N LYS A 120 23.03 11.78 -42.04
CA LYS A 120 23.52 11.39 -43.36
C LYS A 120 22.39 11.38 -44.40
N GLU A 121 21.22 10.90 -44.01
CA GLU A 121 20.04 10.90 -44.86
C GLU A 121 19.50 12.30 -45.15
N LEU A 122 19.51 13.20 -44.16
CA LEU A 122 19.18 14.61 -44.35
C LEU A 122 20.16 15.27 -45.32
N ALA A 123 21.48 15.09 -45.12
CA ALA A 123 22.52 15.67 -45.96
C ALA A 123 22.41 15.22 -47.42
N GLN A 124 22.08 13.94 -47.66
CA GLN A 124 21.85 13.39 -49.00
C GLN A 124 20.53 13.85 -49.63
N SER A 125 19.57 14.32 -48.85
CA SER A 125 18.29 14.84 -49.33
C SER A 125 18.27 16.36 -49.52
N SER A 126 19.40 17.03 -49.28
CA SER A 126 19.51 18.47 -49.54
C SER A 126 19.45 18.70 -51.05
N ASP A 127 18.39 19.39 -51.49
CA ASP A 127 18.20 19.81 -52.88
C ASP A 127 18.67 21.26 -53.02
N GLN A 128 19.05 21.69 -54.23
CA GLN A 128 19.52 23.07 -54.47
C GLN A 128 18.46 24.14 -54.14
N GLN A 129 17.20 23.74 -53.99
CA GLN A 129 16.04 24.61 -53.77
C GLN A 129 15.62 24.77 -52.30
N VAL A 130 16.17 23.97 -51.37
CA VAL A 130 15.80 23.98 -49.95
C VAL A 130 17.05 23.86 -49.07
N TRP A 131 17.24 24.81 -48.17
CA TRP A 131 18.39 24.86 -47.25
C TRP A 131 17.92 24.77 -45.81
N LEU A 132 18.45 23.81 -45.06
CA LEU A 132 18.15 23.65 -43.64
C LEU A 132 19.09 24.52 -42.80
N GLN A 133 18.54 25.31 -41.88
CA GLN A 133 19.31 26.18 -40.98
C GLN A 133 19.39 25.64 -39.56
N ARG A 134 18.28 25.07 -39.06
CA ARG A 134 18.18 24.55 -37.70
C ARG A 134 17.39 23.25 -37.72
N PHE A 135 17.85 22.27 -36.95
CA PHE A 135 17.15 21.01 -36.75
C PHE A 135 17.27 20.57 -35.29
N GLY A 136 16.23 19.94 -34.78
CA GLY A 136 16.18 19.37 -33.44
C GLY A 136 15.48 18.02 -33.50
N VAL A 137 16.09 16.99 -32.89
CA VAL A 137 15.54 15.63 -32.86
C VAL A 137 15.59 15.14 -31.42
N SER A 138 14.45 14.66 -30.93
CA SER A 138 14.28 14.03 -29.61
C SER A 138 13.64 12.65 -29.79
N ASP A 139 13.57 11.85 -28.72
CA ASP A 139 12.93 10.53 -28.75
C ASP A 139 11.46 10.60 -29.19
N ASN A 140 10.76 11.71 -28.88
CA ASN A 140 9.33 11.88 -29.14
C ASN A 140 8.97 12.99 -30.14
N GLY A 141 9.95 13.62 -30.80
CA GLY A 141 9.69 14.79 -31.64
C GLY A 141 10.82 15.15 -32.61
N ILE A 142 10.46 15.88 -33.66
CA ILE A 142 11.41 16.43 -34.65
C ILE A 142 10.96 17.82 -35.07
N VAL A 143 11.91 18.76 -35.18
CA VAL A 143 11.71 20.09 -35.75
C VAL A 143 12.81 20.36 -36.77
N LEU A 144 12.39 20.87 -37.93
CA LEU A 144 13.22 21.24 -39.05
C LEU A 144 12.86 22.67 -39.46
N GLN A 145 13.85 23.56 -39.52
CA GLN A 145 13.68 24.94 -39.91
C GLN A 145 14.70 25.29 -41.00
N GLY A 146 14.25 25.99 -42.03
CA GLY A 146 15.10 26.34 -43.16
C GLY A 146 14.47 27.36 -44.09
N LEU A 147 15.15 27.60 -45.21
CA LEU A 147 14.67 28.44 -46.31
C LEU A 147 14.43 27.59 -47.55
N ALA A 148 13.47 28.00 -48.38
CA ALA A 148 13.24 27.43 -49.69
C ALA A 148 13.12 28.53 -50.74
N GLN A 149 13.62 28.26 -51.95
CA GLN A 149 13.58 29.21 -53.08
C GLN A 149 12.16 29.44 -53.60
N SER A 150 11.24 28.50 -53.37
CA SER A 150 9.83 28.66 -53.70
C SER A 150 8.94 27.96 -52.67
N PRO A 151 7.72 28.47 -52.42
CA PRO A 151 6.75 27.82 -51.54
C PRO A 151 6.40 26.38 -51.95
N ALA A 152 6.47 26.07 -53.25
CA ALA A 152 6.18 24.75 -53.81
C ALA A 152 7.31 23.73 -53.61
N ALA A 153 8.54 24.18 -53.34
CA ALA A 153 9.68 23.28 -53.13
C ALA A 153 9.64 22.56 -51.77
N VAL A 154 9.00 23.16 -50.75
CA VAL A 154 8.98 22.60 -49.39
C VAL A 154 8.16 21.31 -49.30
N PRO A 155 6.92 21.21 -49.81
CA PRO A 155 6.16 19.95 -49.80
C PRO A 155 6.83 18.85 -50.62
N GLN A 156 7.48 19.22 -51.74
CA GLN A 156 8.19 18.27 -52.59
C GLN A 156 9.42 17.68 -51.89
N TRP A 157 10.18 18.51 -51.18
CA TRP A 157 11.31 18.07 -50.36
C TRP A 157 10.87 17.19 -49.19
N LEU A 158 9.80 17.56 -48.49
CA LEU A 158 9.22 16.76 -47.39
C LEU A 158 8.73 15.39 -47.86
N ALA A 159 8.09 15.30 -49.02
CA ALA A 159 7.65 14.03 -49.61
C ALA A 159 8.84 13.10 -49.92
N ARG A 160 9.98 13.65 -50.37
CA ARG A 160 11.21 12.89 -50.61
C ARG A 160 11.87 12.42 -49.31
N LEU A 161 11.79 13.23 -48.25
CA LEU A 161 12.35 12.92 -46.95
C LEU A 161 11.51 11.84 -46.21
N GLY A 162 10.18 11.92 -46.27
CA GLY A 162 9.25 10.96 -45.67
C GLY A 162 9.23 9.56 -46.31
N LEU A 163 9.87 9.39 -47.48
CA LEU A 163 10.05 8.09 -48.13
C LEU A 163 11.19 7.25 -47.50
N LYS A 164 12.03 7.85 -46.65
CA LYS A 164 13.17 7.19 -46.01
C LYS A 164 12.76 6.44 -44.74
N GLU A 165 13.42 5.31 -44.51
CA GLU A 165 13.06 4.33 -43.47
C GLU A 165 13.24 4.88 -42.04
N SER A 166 14.15 5.84 -41.87
CA SER A 166 14.44 6.50 -40.58
C SER A 166 13.31 7.40 -40.04
N LEU A 167 12.36 7.80 -40.90
CA LEU A 167 11.27 8.73 -40.57
C LEU A 167 9.87 8.10 -40.65
N ARG A 168 9.78 6.80 -41.01
CA ARG A 168 8.51 6.06 -40.99
C ARG A 168 8.00 5.92 -39.56
N GLY A 169 6.90 6.62 -39.24
CA GLY A 169 6.24 6.58 -37.92
C GLY A 169 6.35 7.87 -37.10
N ARG A 170 7.16 8.86 -37.54
CA ARG A 170 7.21 10.20 -36.95
C ARG A 170 6.37 11.14 -37.82
N SER A 171 5.15 11.47 -37.39
CA SER A 171 4.27 12.37 -38.14
C SER A 171 4.76 13.82 -37.99
N LEU A 172 4.81 14.58 -39.10
CA LEU A 172 5.03 16.03 -39.07
C LEU A 172 3.65 16.68 -39.04
N SER A 173 3.23 17.21 -37.90
CA SER A 173 1.85 17.70 -37.70
C SER A 173 1.72 19.21 -37.84
N GLN A 174 2.82 19.95 -37.66
CA GLN A 174 2.83 21.40 -37.71
C GLN A 174 3.69 21.88 -38.88
N PHE A 175 3.13 22.79 -39.68
CA PHE A 175 3.79 23.39 -40.83
C PHE A 175 3.48 24.89 -40.86
N THR A 176 4.53 25.70 -40.78
CA THR A 176 4.43 27.16 -40.84
C THR A 176 5.32 27.67 -41.97
N LEU A 177 4.76 28.50 -42.86
CA LEU A 177 5.49 29.22 -43.89
C LEU A 177 5.43 30.71 -43.60
N GLN A 178 6.59 31.36 -43.63
CA GLN A 178 6.73 32.81 -43.50
C GLN A 178 7.53 33.33 -44.71
N GLY A 179 6.90 34.12 -45.57
CA GLY A 179 7.54 34.72 -46.75
C GLY A 179 6.56 35.13 -47.86
N GLY A 180 7.08 35.84 -48.87
CA GLY A 180 6.32 36.36 -50.01
C GLY A 180 6.10 35.32 -51.13
N THR A 181 5.09 35.54 -51.97
CA THR A 181 4.62 34.62 -53.02
C THR A 181 5.59 34.39 -54.19
N ASP A 182 6.66 35.18 -54.31
CA ASP A 182 7.60 35.14 -55.46
C ASP A 182 9.08 35.28 -55.01
N GLY A 183 9.38 34.91 -53.76
CA GLY A 183 10.71 35.05 -53.17
C GLY A 183 11.04 33.91 -52.19
N PRO A 184 12.25 33.92 -51.60
CA PRO A 184 12.67 32.90 -50.65
C PRO A 184 11.74 32.91 -49.43
N VAL A 185 11.24 31.73 -49.05
CA VAL A 185 10.36 31.54 -47.91
C VAL A 185 11.08 30.80 -46.80
N THR A 186 10.82 31.18 -45.55
CA THR A 186 11.25 30.43 -44.38
C THR A 186 10.16 29.42 -44.02
N PHE A 187 10.55 28.18 -43.76
CA PHE A 187 9.64 27.13 -43.33
C PHE A 187 10.06 26.57 -41.97
N VAL A 188 9.07 26.22 -41.16
CA VAL A 188 9.22 25.46 -39.92
C VAL A 188 8.27 24.27 -40.00
N VAL A 189 8.80 23.07 -39.81
CA VAL A 189 8.02 21.83 -39.87
C VAL A 189 8.43 20.90 -38.73
N GLY A 190 7.46 20.37 -38.01
CA GLY A 190 7.76 19.51 -36.87
C GLY A 190 6.57 18.87 -36.16
N HIS A 191 6.88 18.15 -35.10
CA HIS A 191 5.92 17.51 -34.19
C HIS A 191 6.50 17.42 -32.77
N GLY A 192 5.66 17.76 -31.78
CA GLY A 192 5.95 17.55 -30.36
C GLY A 192 6.96 18.51 -29.72
N LEU A 193 7.42 19.52 -30.44
CA LEU A 193 8.26 20.60 -29.93
C LEU A 193 7.52 21.90 -30.25
N GLU A 194 6.93 22.53 -29.23
CA GLU A 194 6.34 23.86 -29.38
C GLU A 194 7.43 24.80 -29.91
N GLY A 195 7.21 25.35 -31.10
CA GLY A 195 8.05 26.40 -31.64
C GLY A 195 7.89 27.63 -30.75
N GLU A 196 8.91 27.92 -29.95
CA GLU A 196 9.05 29.23 -29.32
C GLU A 196 9.14 30.29 -30.43
N GLU A 197 8.01 30.93 -30.71
CA GLU A 197 7.95 32.19 -31.44
C GLU A 197 8.55 33.28 -30.55
N GLU A 198 9.87 33.50 -30.64
CA GLU A 198 10.43 34.81 -30.28
C GLU A 198 10.09 35.79 -31.40
N GLY A 199 8.93 36.44 -31.27
CA GLY A 199 8.60 37.68 -31.94
C GLY A 199 9.21 38.86 -31.18
N GLU A 200 9.84 39.75 -31.93
CA GLU A 200 10.55 40.98 -31.56
C GLU A 200 9.81 41.93 -30.60
#